data_AF-A0A661DFT6-F1
#
_entry.id   AF-A0A661DFT6-F1
#
_cell.length_a   1.000
_cell.length_b   1.000
_cell.length_c   1.000
_cell.angle_alpha   90.00
_cell.angle_beta   90.00
_cell.angle_gamma   90.00
#
_symmetry.space_group_name_H-M   'P 1'
#
loop_
_entity.id
_entity.type
_entity.pdbx_description
1 polymer ?
#
loop_
_entity_poly.entity_id
_entity_poly.type
_entity_poly.pdbx_seq_one_letter_code
_entity_poly.pdbx_strand_id
1 'polypeptide(L)'
;MAYTIADAVTRARNLTQDKEPPYRYDDDLYVTYANDALYEVRRLRPDLFITEDGLVADITVDDLQNPFPIDLQYFVPVASYMAGAIGMEDDKYLPEGKPSRLLAVFHNALVGKL
;
A
#
# COMPACT_ATOMS: atom_id res chain seq x y z
N MET A 1 -11.53 -10.57 -12.37
CA MET A 1 -10.23 -9.92 -12.59
C MET A 1 -9.53 -9.89 -11.24
N ALA A 2 -8.30 -10.39 -11.16
CA ALA A 2 -7.49 -10.29 -9.95
C ALA A 2 -6.89 -8.88 -9.90
N TYR A 3 -6.87 -8.24 -8.72
CA TYR A 3 -6.16 -6.97 -8.57
C TYR A 3 -4.66 -7.21 -8.67
N THR A 4 -3.97 -6.30 -9.34
CA THR A 4 -2.51 -6.28 -9.50
C THR A 4 -1.86 -5.31 -8.52
N ILE A 5 -0.54 -5.35 -8.44
CA ILE A 5 0.25 -4.35 -7.72
C ILE A 5 0.08 -2.97 -8.37
N ALA A 6 0.02 -2.88 -9.71
CA ALA A 6 -0.29 -1.66 -10.44
C ALA A 6 -1.63 -1.03 -10.04
N ASP A 7 -2.65 -1.84 -9.77
CA ASP A 7 -3.94 -1.35 -9.28
C ASP A 7 -3.81 -0.73 -7.88
N ALA A 8 -2.95 -1.31 -7.02
CA ALA A 8 -2.68 -0.79 -5.70
C ALA A 8 -1.97 0.58 -5.77
N VAL A 9 -0.95 0.69 -6.64
CA VAL A 9 -0.25 1.95 -6.93
C VAL A 9 -1.22 2.99 -7.48
N THR A 10 -2.05 2.61 -8.47
CA THR A 10 -3.08 3.49 -9.06
C THR A 10 -4.07 3.98 -7.99
N ARG A 11 -4.45 3.12 -7.05
CA ARG A 11 -5.32 3.50 -5.93
C ARG A 11 -4.62 4.48 -4.99
N ALA A 12 -3.36 4.25 -4.65
CA ALA A 12 -2.59 5.15 -3.80
C ALA A 12 -2.40 6.53 -4.45
N ARG A 13 -2.07 6.57 -5.75
CA ARG A 13 -2.03 7.78 -6.59
C ARG A 13 -3.34 8.57 -6.53
N ASN A 14 -4.48 7.87 -6.63
CA ASN A 14 -5.78 8.50 -6.48
C ASN A 14 -6.01 9.13 -5.10
N LEU A 15 -5.46 8.52 -4.04
CA LEU A 15 -5.57 9.06 -2.68
C LEU A 15 -4.69 10.30 -2.48
N THR A 16 -3.45 10.30 -2.99
CA THR A 16 -2.48 11.42 -2.96
C THR A 16 -2.75 12.52 -3.98
N GLN A 17 -3.80 12.37 -4.80
CA GLN A 17 -4.10 13.24 -5.94
C GLN A 17 -2.98 13.32 -6.99
N ASP A 18 -2.14 12.29 -7.09
CA ASP A 18 -1.09 12.18 -8.11
C ASP A 18 -1.59 11.40 -9.34
N LYS A 19 -2.57 11.97 -10.06
CA LYS A 19 -3.39 11.24 -11.06
C LYS A 19 -2.95 11.40 -12.50
N GLU A 20 -2.21 12.46 -12.82
CA GLU A 20 -1.88 12.82 -14.20
C GLU A 20 -0.37 13.04 -14.37
N PRO A 21 0.20 12.65 -15.53
CA PRO A 21 1.59 12.91 -15.82
C PRO A 21 1.85 14.41 -16.11
N PRO A 22 3.06 14.93 -15.80
CA PRO A 22 4.14 14.24 -15.11
C PRO A 22 3.77 13.96 -13.65
N TYR A 23 3.89 12.70 -13.25
CA TYR A 23 3.60 12.29 -11.88
C TYR A 23 4.58 12.95 -10.93
N ARG A 24 4.10 13.26 -9.74
CA ARG A 24 4.92 13.88 -8.70
C ARG A 24 5.85 12.88 -8.03
N TYR A 25 5.37 11.64 -7.89
CA TYR A 25 6.11 10.54 -7.30
C TYR A 25 6.29 9.42 -8.31
N ASP A 26 7.48 8.84 -8.33
CA ASP A 26 7.79 7.68 -9.17
C ASP A 26 7.09 6.42 -8.64
N ASP A 27 6.85 5.45 -9.52
CA ASP A 27 6.26 4.16 -9.12
C ASP A 27 7.15 3.43 -8.10
N ASP A 28 8.48 3.60 -8.17
CA ASP A 28 9.44 3.06 -7.20
C ASP A 28 9.13 3.49 -5.76
N LEU A 29 8.68 4.74 -5.56
CA LEU A 29 8.32 5.25 -4.23
C LEU A 29 7.08 4.53 -3.70
N TYR A 30 6.05 4.37 -4.54
CA TYR A 30 4.85 3.64 -4.17
C TYR A 30 5.14 2.18 -3.87
N VAL A 31 5.98 1.53 -4.67
CA VAL A 31 6.41 0.14 -4.47
C VAL A 31 7.18 -0.01 -3.16
N THR A 32 8.05 0.94 -2.82
CA THR A 32 8.77 0.96 -1.53
C THR A 32 7.78 0.95 -0.36
N TYR A 33 6.79 1.84 -0.35
CA TYR A 33 5.79 1.84 0.71
C TYR A 33 4.81 0.65 0.64
N ALA A 34 4.66 0.00 -0.51
CA ALA A 34 3.94 -1.26 -0.61
C ALA A 34 4.68 -2.38 0.16
N ASN A 35 6.01 -2.45 0.00
CA ASN A 35 6.84 -3.39 0.76
C ASN A 35 6.77 -3.10 2.26
N ASP A 36 6.91 -1.83 2.67
CA ASP A 36 6.77 -1.42 4.08
C ASP A 36 5.41 -1.84 4.66
N ALA A 37 4.32 -1.63 3.89
CA ALA A 37 3.00 -2.08 4.27
C ALA A 37 2.95 -3.60 4.46
N LEU A 38 3.48 -4.38 3.50
CA LEU A 38 3.48 -5.84 3.57
C LEU A 38 4.32 -6.37 4.74
N TYR A 39 5.44 -5.71 5.07
CA TYR A 39 6.21 -6.03 6.26
C TYR A 39 5.41 -5.81 7.55
N GLU A 40 4.68 -4.70 7.64
CA GLU A 40 3.79 -4.44 8.78
C GLU A 40 2.62 -5.42 8.85
N VAL A 41 2.02 -5.79 7.70
CA VAL A 41 1.00 -6.84 7.64
C VAL A 41 1.60 -8.15 8.15
N ARG A 42 2.81 -8.52 7.73
CA ARG A 42 3.49 -9.75 8.18
C ARG A 42 3.78 -9.73 9.67
N ARG A 43 4.16 -8.59 10.22
CA ARG A 43 4.41 -8.41 11.66
C ARG A 43 3.15 -8.60 12.49
N LEU A 44 2.01 -8.12 12.02
CA LEU A 44 0.72 -8.15 12.74
C LEU A 44 -0.10 -9.42 12.48
N ARG A 45 -0.03 -9.95 11.26
CA ARG A 45 -0.83 -11.05 10.72
C ARG A 45 0.05 -12.00 9.89
N PRO A 46 1.04 -12.66 10.52
CA PRO A 46 1.93 -13.59 9.83
C PRO A 46 1.18 -14.78 9.18
N ASP A 47 -0.02 -15.08 9.66
CA ASP A 47 -0.91 -16.11 9.14
C ASP A 47 -1.33 -15.87 7.68
N LEU A 48 -1.28 -14.63 7.20
CA LEU A 48 -1.63 -14.28 5.81
C LEU A 48 -0.54 -14.64 4.81
N PHE A 49 0.66 -14.98 5.29
CA PHE A 49 1.86 -15.23 4.48
C PHE A 49 2.25 -16.71 4.43
N ILE A 50 1.31 -17.60 4.74
CA ILE A 50 1.51 -19.06 4.65
C ILE A 50 1.55 -19.44 3.16
N THR A 51 2.72 -19.28 2.56
CA THR A 51 3.09 -19.78 1.22
C THR A 51 4.22 -20.79 1.40
N GLU A 52 4.39 -21.70 0.44
CA GLU A 52 5.39 -22.79 0.50
C GLU A 52 6.83 -22.28 0.74
N ASP A 53 7.14 -21.03 0.36
CA ASP A 53 8.47 -20.42 0.48
C ASP A 53 8.65 -19.47 1.67
N GLY A 54 7.60 -19.17 2.44
CA GLY A 54 7.67 -18.40 3.70
C GLY A 54 8.21 -16.96 3.60
N LEU A 55 8.54 -16.47 2.41
CA LEU A 55 9.07 -15.14 2.13
C LEU A 55 8.32 -14.54 0.94
N VAL A 56 7.56 -13.47 1.17
CA VAL A 56 7.19 -12.57 0.08
C VAL A 56 8.47 -11.80 -0.24
N ALA A 57 9.02 -12.06 -1.42
CA ALA A 57 10.12 -11.27 -1.95
C ALA A 57 9.70 -9.80 -2.05
N ASP A 58 10.66 -8.90 -1.92
CA ASP A 58 10.41 -7.47 -2.15
C ASP A 58 9.81 -7.28 -3.55
N ILE A 59 8.69 -6.58 -3.60
CA ILE A 59 8.10 -6.14 -4.85
C ILE A 59 9.05 -5.14 -5.49
N THR A 60 9.23 -5.27 -6.80
CA THR A 60 9.90 -4.28 -7.65
C THR A 60 8.92 -3.67 -8.65
N VAL A 61 9.32 -2.60 -9.35
CA VAL A 61 8.50 -2.03 -10.43
C VAL A 61 8.28 -3.00 -11.59
N ASP A 62 9.16 -3.99 -11.78
CA ASP A 62 8.98 -5.03 -12.78
C ASP A 62 7.80 -5.97 -12.44
N ASP A 63 7.41 -6.03 -11.17
CA ASP A 63 6.32 -6.86 -10.66
C ASP A 63 4.95 -6.18 -10.74
N LEU A 64 4.83 -4.96 -11.26
CA LEU A 64 3.58 -4.19 -11.26
C LEU A 64 2.38 -4.96 -11.87
N GLN A 65 2.63 -5.82 -12.86
CA GLN A 65 1.58 -6.62 -13.52
C GLN A 65 1.28 -7.94 -12.79
N ASN A 66 2.06 -8.29 -11.77
CA ASN A 66 1.82 -9.49 -10.98
C ASN A 66 0.57 -9.33 -10.11
N PRO A 67 -0.11 -10.44 -9.78
CA PRO A 67 -1.23 -10.42 -8.84
C PRO A 67 -0.80 -9.83 -7.49
N PHE A 68 -1.73 -9.14 -6.83
CA PHE A 68 -1.51 -8.63 -5.49
C PHE A 68 -1.13 -9.79 -4.54
N PRO A 69 -0.05 -9.67 -3.74
CA PRO A 69 0.63 -10.82 -3.13
C PRO A 69 -0.05 -11.38 -1.88
N ILE A 70 -1.15 -10.78 -1.43
CA ILE A 70 -1.94 -11.22 -0.27
C ILE A 70 -3.43 -11.19 -0.60
N ASP A 71 -4.25 -11.71 0.31
CA ASP A 71 -5.71 -11.71 0.14
C ASP A 71 -6.26 -10.31 -0.18
N LEU A 72 -7.18 -10.26 -1.14
CA LEU A 72 -7.76 -9.03 -1.67
C LEU A 72 -8.49 -8.20 -0.62
N GLN A 73 -8.91 -8.78 0.51
CA GLN A 73 -9.48 -8.00 1.62
C GLN A 73 -8.51 -6.96 2.19
N TYR A 74 -7.19 -7.18 2.04
CA TYR A 74 -6.14 -6.27 2.51
C TYR A 74 -5.65 -5.30 1.44
N PHE A 75 -6.16 -5.39 0.22
CA PHE A 75 -5.79 -4.49 -0.88
C PHE A 75 -6.01 -3.01 -0.52
N VAL A 76 -7.20 -2.67 0.00
CA VAL A 76 -7.54 -1.29 0.38
C VAL A 76 -6.69 -0.78 1.54
N PRO A 77 -6.49 -1.56 2.63
CA PRO A 77 -5.54 -1.22 3.68
C PRO A 77 -4.14 -0.92 3.17
N VAL A 78 -3.54 -1.79 2.35
CA VAL A 78 -2.18 -1.58 1.82
C VAL A 78 -2.11 -0.32 0.97
N ALA A 79 -3.07 -0.08 0.08
CA ALA A 79 -3.13 1.16 -0.70
C ALA A 79 -3.32 2.42 0.17
N SER A 80 -4.02 2.29 1.30
CA SER A 80 -4.14 3.39 2.27
C SER A 80 -2.83 3.63 3.00
N TYR A 81 -2.08 2.57 3.35
CA TYR A 81 -0.74 2.72 3.94
C TYR A 81 0.19 3.48 3.01
N MET A 82 0.29 3.05 1.74
CA MET A 82 1.14 3.72 0.73
C MET A 82 0.86 5.21 0.65
N ALA A 83 -0.41 5.59 0.46
CA ALA A 83 -0.81 7.00 0.36
C ALA A 83 -0.65 7.76 1.69
N GLY A 84 -0.86 7.09 2.82
CA GLY A 84 -0.66 7.67 4.15
C GLY A 84 0.80 7.95 4.46
N ALA A 85 1.70 7.04 4.10
CA ALA A 85 3.14 7.17 4.30
C ALA A 85 3.71 8.30 3.45
N ILE A 86 3.40 8.33 2.14
CA ILE A 86 3.78 9.45 1.25
C ILE A 86 3.25 10.78 1.78
N GLY A 87 2.01 10.79 2.26
CA GLY A 87 1.40 12.00 2.79
C GLY A 87 2.04 12.55 4.07
N MET A 88 2.80 11.74 4.81
CA MET A 88 3.54 12.20 5.99
C MET A 88 4.82 12.96 5.61
N GLU A 89 5.33 12.80 4.39
CA GLU A 89 6.52 13.51 3.88
C GLU A 89 6.24 14.96 3.44
N ASP A 90 5.19 15.59 4.00
CA ASP A 90 4.74 16.95 3.69
C ASP A 90 4.12 17.10 2.27
N ASP A 91 3.12 16.26 1.97
CA ASP A 91 2.31 16.40 0.75
C ASP A 91 1.29 17.55 0.89
N LYS A 92 1.61 18.71 0.30
CA LYS A 92 0.74 19.90 0.26
C LYS A 92 -0.64 19.71 -0.40
N TYR A 93 -0.86 18.64 -1.15
CA TYR A 93 -2.13 18.35 -1.83
C TYR A 93 -3.05 17.44 -1.00
N LEU A 94 -2.55 16.88 0.09
CA LEU A 94 -3.34 16.15 1.06
C LEU A 94 -3.83 17.11 2.16
N PRO A 95 -5.14 17.15 2.44
CA PRO A 95 -5.66 17.87 3.59
C PRO A 95 -5.00 17.42 4.90
N GLU A 96 -4.80 18.36 5.81
CA GLU A 96 -4.23 18.10 7.13
C GLU A 96 -4.97 16.96 7.85
N GLY A 97 -4.20 16.02 8.42
CA GLY A 97 -4.73 14.85 9.12
C GLY A 97 -5.30 13.73 8.23
N LYS A 98 -5.40 13.90 6.91
CA LYS A 98 -5.74 12.79 6.00
C LYS A 98 -4.68 11.68 5.99
N PRO A 99 -3.37 11.96 5.96
CA PRO A 99 -2.33 10.92 6.02
C PRO A 99 -2.48 10.03 7.27
N SER A 100 -2.65 10.64 8.45
CA SER A 100 -2.86 9.91 9.71
C SER A 100 -4.12 9.04 9.70
N ARG A 101 -5.21 9.52 9.09
CA ARG A 101 -6.45 8.73 8.93
C ARG A 101 -6.24 7.52 8.02
N LEU A 102 -5.47 7.66 6.94
CA LEU A 102 -5.18 6.56 6.03
C LEU A 102 -4.35 5.46 6.70
N LEU A 103 -3.34 5.85 7.49
CA LEU A 103 -2.59 4.91 8.32
C LEU A 103 -3.47 4.25 9.39
N ALA A 104 -4.41 4.99 9.98
CA ALA A 104 -5.38 4.41 10.92
C ALA A 104 -6.32 3.40 10.23
N VAL A 105 -6.74 3.64 8.98
CA VAL A 105 -7.52 2.67 8.19
C VAL A 105 -6.73 1.37 7.99
N PHE A 106 -5.44 1.48 7.64
CA PHE A 106 -4.56 0.31 7.51
C PHE A 106 -4.51 -0.49 8.82
N HIS A 107 -4.18 0.17 9.94
CA HIS A 107 -4.03 -0.50 11.23
C HIS A 107 -5.34 -1.15 11.70
N ASN A 108 -6.46 -0.42 11.63
CA ASN A 108 -7.77 -0.91 12.06
C ASN A 108 -8.25 -2.11 11.23
N ALA A 109 -7.89 -2.18 9.95
CA ALA A 109 -8.26 -3.31 9.10
C ALA A 109 -7.46 -4.58 9.43
N LEU A 110 -6.26 -4.45 10.00
CA LEU A 110 -5.42 -5.59 10.38
C LEU A 110 -5.72 -6.14 11.77
N VAL A 111 -5.95 -5.24 12.73
CA VAL A 111 -6.08 -5.59 14.17
C VAL A 111 -7.54 -5.59 14.63
N GLY A 112 -8.46 -5.02 13.85
CA GLY A 112 -9.84 -4.76 14.26
C GLY A 112 -9.94 -3.51 15.13
N LYS A 113 -11.14 -2.90 15.20
CA LYS A 113 -11.42 -1.89 16.22
C LYS A 113 -11.61 -2.60 17.56
N LEU A 114 -10.84 -2.22 18.57
CA LEU A 114 -11.24 -2.41 19.97
C LEU A 114 -12.46 -1.53 20.27
#